data_AF-G7GQ05-F1
#
_entry.id   AF-G7GQ05-F1
#
_cell.length_a   1.000
_cell.length_b   1.000
_cell.length_c   1.000
_cell.angle_alpha   90.00
_cell.angle_beta   90.00
_cell.angle_gamma   90.00
#
_symmetry.space_group_name_H-M   'P 1'
#
loop_
_entity.id
_entity.type
_entity.pdbx_description
1 polymer ?
#
loop_
_entity_poly.entity_id
_entity_poly.type
_entity_poly.pdbx_seq_one_letter_code
_entity_poly.pdbx_strand_id
1 'polypeptide(L)'
;MSDSLQHLLEPGRREAVVADLASVIDSEVAEKKGLSGTAIKAGYNAANKFKPGLVPHATDKLLPEFAAALAPFWDSRPAGAAFGDHLAANSDAAAEALLAITDGHAEGAKAPLQRAYGALRGKAKENVAEALPKVGAAIEKNA
;
A
#
# COMPACT_ATOMS: atom_id res chain seq x y z
N MET A 1 20.23 -2.85 3.02
CA MET A 1 18.76 -2.85 3.09
C MET A 1 18.40 -3.52 4.40
N SER A 2 17.43 -2.98 5.14
CA SER A 2 17.01 -3.59 6.40
C SER A 2 16.09 -4.77 6.12
N ASP A 3 16.22 -5.81 6.93
CA ASP A 3 15.46 -7.05 6.83
C ASP A 3 14.45 -7.21 8.00
N SER A 4 14.23 -6.14 8.78
CA SER A 4 13.43 -6.17 10.01
C SER A 4 11.95 -6.46 9.83
N LEU A 5 11.45 -6.50 8.59
CA LEU A 5 10.08 -6.88 8.23
C LEU A 5 10.02 -8.14 7.34
N GLN A 6 11.13 -8.84 7.10
CA GLN A 6 11.12 -10.02 6.23
C GLN A 6 10.29 -11.19 6.78
N HIS A 7 10.14 -11.28 8.11
CA HIS A 7 9.31 -12.31 8.74
C HIS A 7 7.84 -12.20 8.35
N LEU A 8 7.36 -11.02 7.92
CA LEU A 8 6.01 -10.85 7.36
C LEU A 8 5.75 -11.73 6.12
N LEU A 9 6.82 -12.23 5.48
CA LEU A 9 6.75 -13.06 4.27
C LEU A 9 6.69 -14.55 4.58
N GLU A 10 6.82 -14.96 5.84
CA GLU A 10 6.82 -16.35 6.26
C GLU A 10 5.46 -17.03 5.97
N PRO A 11 5.45 -18.33 5.61
CA PRO A 11 4.22 -19.10 5.46
C PRO A 11 3.33 -18.99 6.72
N GLY A 12 2.03 -18.78 6.53
CA GLY A 12 1.05 -18.59 7.61
C GLY A 12 0.96 -17.17 8.16
N ARG A 13 2.03 -16.35 8.13
CA ARG A 13 1.97 -14.92 8.49
C ARG A 13 1.61 -14.06 7.28
N ARG A 14 2.21 -14.38 6.13
CA ARG A 14 2.01 -13.66 4.87
C ARG A 14 0.55 -13.50 4.48
N GLU A 15 -0.25 -14.56 4.64
CA GLU A 15 -1.68 -14.56 4.31
C GLU A 15 -2.47 -13.58 5.18
N ALA A 16 -2.15 -13.50 6.48
CA ALA A 16 -2.75 -12.55 7.41
C ALA A 16 -2.35 -11.10 7.09
N VAL A 17 -1.08 -10.87 6.78
CA VAL A 17 -0.56 -9.55 6.37
C VAL A 17 -1.28 -9.07 5.10
N VAL A 18 -1.39 -9.94 4.09
CA VAL A 18 -2.08 -9.62 2.83
C VAL A 18 -3.56 -9.30 3.08
N ALA A 19 -4.24 -10.08 3.92
CA ALA A 19 -5.64 -9.87 4.24
C ALA A 19 -5.86 -8.53 4.96
N ASP A 20 -5.04 -8.22 5.96
CA ASP A 20 -5.15 -6.96 6.70
C ASP A 20 -4.85 -5.74 5.81
N LEU A 21 -3.79 -5.80 4.98
CA LEU A 21 -3.47 -4.71 4.04
C LEU A 21 -4.53 -4.56 2.94
N ALA A 22 -5.10 -5.66 2.43
CA ALA A 22 -6.21 -5.59 1.49
C ALA A 22 -7.45 -4.94 2.12
N SER A 23 -7.75 -5.26 3.38
CA SER A 23 -8.82 -4.60 4.13
C SER A 23 -8.56 -3.11 4.32
N VAL A 24 -7.31 -2.68 4.55
CA VAL A 24 -6.95 -1.26 4.59
C VAL A 24 -7.29 -0.58 3.27
N ILE A 25 -6.91 -1.17 2.12
CA ILE A 25 -7.22 -0.63 0.79
C ILE A 25 -8.74 -0.51 0.58
N ASP A 26 -9.50 -1.55 0.92
CA ASP A 26 -10.96 -1.55 0.83
C ASP A 26 -11.58 -0.41 1.66
N SER A 27 -11.14 -0.26 2.92
CA SER A 27 -11.62 0.80 3.81
C SER A 27 -11.28 2.20 3.30
N GLU A 28 -10.05 2.42 2.85
CA GLU A 28 -9.61 3.71 2.31
C GLU A 28 -10.43 4.13 1.09
N VAL A 29 -10.67 3.19 0.16
CA VAL A 29 -11.52 3.44 -1.00
C VAL A 29 -12.95 3.74 -0.58
N ALA A 30 -13.52 2.95 0.35
CA ALA A 30 -14.89 3.12 0.83
C ALA A 30 -15.12 4.47 1.53
N GLU A 31 -14.09 5.00 2.21
CA GLU A 31 -14.14 6.25 2.96
C GLU A 31 -13.97 7.51 2.09
N LYS A 32 -13.46 7.40 0.85
CA LYS A 32 -13.30 8.58 -0.03
C LYS A 32 -14.60 9.35 -0.24
N LYS A 33 -14.54 10.68 -0.20
CA LYS A 33 -15.71 11.58 -0.33
C LYS A 33 -15.58 12.48 -1.57
N GLY A 34 -16.68 13.14 -1.93
CA GLY A 34 -16.72 14.08 -3.06
C GLY A 34 -16.66 13.43 -4.44
N LEU A 35 -16.66 14.26 -5.50
CA LEU A 35 -16.75 13.79 -6.89
C LEU A 35 -15.57 12.90 -7.30
N SER A 36 -14.35 13.23 -6.85
CA SER A 36 -13.16 12.39 -7.08
C SER A 36 -13.26 11.06 -6.32
N GLY A 37 -13.84 11.06 -5.12
CA GLY A 37 -14.06 9.83 -4.34
C GLY A 37 -15.05 8.87 -4.99
N THR A 38 -16.13 9.38 -5.58
CA THR A 38 -17.09 8.56 -6.34
C THR A 38 -16.42 7.88 -7.54
N ALA A 39 -15.57 8.61 -8.27
CA ALA A 39 -14.83 8.05 -9.40
C ALA A 39 -13.84 6.94 -8.96
N ILE A 40 -13.11 7.17 -7.85
CA ILE A 40 -12.19 6.17 -7.27
C ILE A 40 -12.95 4.89 -6.89
N LYS A 41 -14.05 5.00 -6.15
CA LYS A 41 -14.90 3.85 -5.76
C LYS A 41 -15.43 3.10 -6.96
N ALA A 42 -15.92 3.82 -7.97
CA ALA A 42 -16.46 3.21 -9.18
C ALA A 42 -15.38 2.43 -9.95
N GLY A 43 -14.21 3.03 -10.15
CA GLY A 43 -13.08 2.39 -10.81
C GLY A 43 -12.59 1.14 -10.05
N TYR A 44 -12.45 1.26 -8.72
CA TYR A 44 -12.07 0.15 -7.85
C TYR A 44 -13.05 -1.02 -7.93
N ASN A 45 -14.36 -0.73 -7.79
CA ASN A 45 -15.40 -1.75 -7.87
C ASN A 45 -15.48 -2.40 -9.25
N ALA A 46 -15.28 -1.64 -10.33
CA ALA A 46 -15.23 -2.19 -11.67
C ALA A 46 -14.02 -3.13 -11.86
N ALA A 47 -12.84 -2.76 -11.36
CA ALA A 47 -11.64 -3.58 -11.41
C ALA A 47 -11.81 -4.91 -10.63
N ASN A 48 -12.36 -4.84 -9.42
CA ASN A 48 -12.65 -6.04 -8.61
C ASN A 48 -13.73 -6.94 -9.23
N LYS A 49 -14.73 -6.38 -9.91
CA LYS A 49 -15.72 -7.18 -10.67
C LYS A 49 -15.10 -7.86 -11.89
N PHE A 50 -14.19 -7.19 -12.58
CA PHE A 50 -13.51 -7.75 -13.75
C PHE A 50 -12.52 -8.86 -13.36
N LYS A 51 -11.79 -8.67 -12.26
CA LYS A 51 -10.88 -9.66 -11.69
C LYS A 51 -11.15 -9.82 -10.19
N PRO A 52 -12.04 -10.76 -9.80
CA PRO A 52 -12.23 -11.10 -8.40
C PRO A 52 -10.91 -11.50 -7.74
N GLY A 53 -10.65 -10.98 -6.53
CA GLY A 53 -9.40 -11.20 -5.83
C GLY A 53 -8.21 -10.37 -6.34
N LEU A 54 -8.43 -9.37 -7.21
CA LEU A 54 -7.37 -8.50 -7.73
C LEU A 54 -6.53 -7.87 -6.61
N VAL A 55 -7.18 -7.30 -5.60
CA VAL A 55 -6.53 -6.54 -4.52
C VAL A 55 -5.65 -7.43 -3.64
N PRO A 56 -6.15 -8.50 -2.99
CA PRO A 56 -5.28 -9.38 -2.20
C PRO A 56 -4.17 -10.00 -3.05
N HIS A 57 -4.43 -10.34 -4.32
CA HIS A 57 -3.40 -10.87 -5.21
C HIS A 57 -2.30 -9.83 -5.54
N ALA A 58 -2.68 -8.58 -5.79
CA ALA A 58 -1.72 -7.51 -6.05
C ALA A 58 -0.91 -7.15 -4.79
N THR A 59 -1.58 -7.06 -3.64
CA THR A 59 -0.95 -6.85 -2.33
C THR A 59 0.06 -7.96 -2.05
N ASP A 60 -0.32 -9.23 -2.22
CA ASP A 60 0.57 -10.37 -2.04
C ASP A 60 1.81 -10.29 -2.94
N LYS A 61 1.61 -9.98 -4.22
CA LYS A 61 2.70 -9.89 -5.19
C LYS A 61 3.72 -8.80 -4.82
N LEU A 62 3.26 -7.65 -4.33
CA LEU A 62 4.09 -6.49 -4.01
C LEU A 62 4.61 -6.48 -2.57
N LEU A 63 4.06 -7.34 -1.69
CA LEU A 63 4.39 -7.36 -0.26
C LEU A 63 5.90 -7.46 0.02
N PRO A 64 6.71 -8.29 -0.66
CA PRO A 64 8.15 -8.34 -0.41
C PRO A 64 8.86 -6.99 -0.60
N GLU A 65 8.50 -6.27 -1.66
CA GLU A 65 9.08 -4.97 -1.99
C GLU A 65 8.58 -3.87 -1.04
N PHE A 66 7.29 -3.93 -0.66
CA PHE A 66 6.74 -3.02 0.35
C PHE A 66 7.34 -3.24 1.74
N ALA A 67 7.54 -4.49 2.17
CA ALA A 67 8.19 -4.80 3.44
C ALA A 67 9.62 -4.24 3.46
N ALA A 68 10.38 -4.41 2.36
CA ALA A 68 11.71 -3.85 2.22
C ALA A 68 11.71 -2.31 2.23
N ALA A 69 10.74 -1.67 1.58
CA ALA A 69 10.59 -0.21 1.56
C ALA A 69 10.18 0.37 2.93
N LEU A 70 9.41 -0.37 3.73
CA LEU A 70 8.96 0.04 5.05
C LEU A 70 9.96 -0.27 6.18
N ALA A 71 10.88 -1.22 5.97
CA ALA A 71 11.85 -1.63 7.00
C ALA A 71 12.70 -0.47 7.58
N PRO A 72 13.20 0.50 6.79
CA PRO A 72 13.90 1.66 7.36
C PRO A 72 13.04 2.50 8.29
N PHE A 73 11.74 2.63 8.02
CA PHE A 73 10.81 3.33 8.90
C PHE A 73 10.50 2.52 10.16
N TRP A 74 10.43 1.19 10.04
CA TRP A 74 10.27 0.31 11.20
C TRP A 74 11.45 0.43 12.16
N ASP A 75 12.67 0.43 11.63
CA ASP A 75 13.89 0.53 12.43
C ASP A 75 14.09 1.89 13.08
N SER A 76 13.69 2.96 12.39
CA SER A 76 13.86 4.32 12.89
C SER A 76 12.71 4.75 13.82
N ARG A 77 11.75 3.87 14.08
CA ARG A 77 10.59 4.16 14.92
C ARG A 77 11.02 4.42 16.36
N PRO A 78 10.61 5.55 16.98
CA PRO A 78 10.88 5.79 18.40
C PRO A 78 10.32 4.67 19.27
N ALA A 79 11.05 4.28 20.32
CA ALA A 79 10.60 3.26 21.26
C ALA A 79 9.23 3.65 21.87
N GLY A 80 8.26 2.75 21.79
CA GLY A 80 6.90 2.96 22.31
C GLY A 80 5.96 3.75 21.39
N ALA A 81 6.40 4.24 20.23
CA ALA A 81 5.52 4.84 19.24
C ALA A 81 4.81 3.77 18.40
N ALA A 82 3.52 3.97 18.10
CA ALA A 82 2.82 3.13 17.13
C ALA A 82 3.43 3.30 15.75
N PHE A 83 3.49 2.23 14.95
CA PHE A 83 4.12 2.32 13.63
C PHE A 83 3.31 3.21 12.67
N GLY A 84 1.98 3.17 12.77
CA GLY A 84 1.09 4.08 12.04
C GLY A 84 1.41 5.56 12.27
N ASP A 85 1.66 5.95 13.52
CA ASP A 85 1.99 7.34 13.87
C ASP A 85 3.35 7.75 13.31
N HIS A 86 4.33 6.84 13.35
CA HIS A 86 5.65 7.08 12.77
C HIS A 86 5.59 7.23 11.24
N LEU A 87 4.80 6.41 10.55
CA LEU A 87 4.59 6.57 9.11
C LEU A 87 3.84 7.88 8.79
N ALA A 88 2.85 8.27 9.60
CA ALA A 88 2.15 9.55 9.42
C ALA A 88 3.10 10.75 9.57
N ALA A 89 3.99 10.71 10.57
CA ALA A 89 5.00 11.74 10.80
C ALA A 89 6.04 11.83 9.66
N ASN A 90 6.24 10.74 8.91
CA ASN A 90 7.17 10.65 7.77
C ASN A 90 6.42 10.43 6.44
N SER A 91 5.19 10.94 6.34
CA SER A 91 4.23 10.53 5.31
C SER A 91 4.69 10.74 3.87
N ASP A 92 5.35 11.87 3.57
CA ASP A 92 5.89 12.12 2.24
C ASP A 92 6.91 11.07 1.82
N ALA A 93 7.88 10.77 2.70
CA ALA A 93 8.94 9.82 2.41
C ALA A 93 8.41 8.38 2.32
N ALA A 94 7.52 7.99 3.24
CA ALA A 94 6.91 6.67 3.24
C ALA A 94 6.00 6.45 2.02
N ALA A 95 5.20 7.45 1.64
CA ALA A 95 4.35 7.36 0.46
C ALA A 95 5.16 7.25 -0.83
N GLU A 96 6.23 8.06 -1.00
CA GLU A 96 7.11 7.94 -2.17
C GLU A 96 7.84 6.61 -2.20
N ALA A 97 8.30 6.08 -1.06
CA ALA A 97 8.96 4.78 -0.99
C ALA A 97 8.06 3.64 -1.49
N LEU A 98 6.78 3.65 -1.09
CA LEU A 98 5.78 2.68 -1.56
C LEU A 98 5.45 2.89 -3.05
N LEU A 99 5.26 4.14 -3.49
CA LEU A 99 4.90 4.44 -4.86
C LEU A 99 6.02 4.10 -5.84
N ALA A 100 7.28 4.31 -5.47
CA ALA A 100 8.44 3.97 -6.27
C ALA A 100 8.47 2.49 -6.70
N ILE A 101 7.95 1.58 -5.86
CA ILE A 101 7.77 0.17 -6.24
C ILE A 101 6.80 0.06 -7.42
N THR A 102 5.62 0.66 -7.29
CA THR A 102 4.61 0.63 -8.36
C THR A 102 5.04 1.41 -9.61
N ASP A 103 5.84 2.46 -9.45
CA ASP A 103 6.46 3.21 -10.55
C ASP A 103 7.36 2.28 -11.37
N GLY A 104 8.26 1.53 -10.70
CA GLY A 104 9.15 0.56 -11.35
C GLY A 104 8.39 -0.57 -12.08
N HIS A 105 7.30 -1.08 -11.50
CA HIS A 105 6.44 -2.06 -12.19
C HIS A 105 5.74 -1.46 -13.42
N ALA A 106 5.34 -0.19 -13.34
CA ALA A 106 4.72 0.51 -14.47
C ALA A 106 5.73 0.74 -15.60
N GLU A 107 6.97 1.11 -15.30
CA GLU A 107 8.04 1.29 -16.31
C GLU A 107 8.26 0.03 -17.16
N GLY A 108 8.16 -1.16 -16.57
CA GLY A 108 8.25 -2.44 -17.30
C GLY A 108 6.98 -2.86 -18.05
N ALA A 109 5.87 -2.13 -17.93
CA ALA A 109 4.58 -2.52 -18.49
C ALA A 109 4.37 -2.08 -19.94
N LYS A 110 3.35 -2.67 -20.60
CA LYS A 110 2.93 -2.25 -21.94
C LYS A 110 2.42 -0.80 -21.91
N ALA A 111 2.63 -0.07 -23.00
CA ALA A 111 2.33 1.36 -23.11
C ALA A 111 0.90 1.79 -22.71
N PRO A 112 -0.17 0.99 -22.91
CA PRO A 112 -1.49 1.32 -22.37
C PRO A 112 -1.55 1.32 -20.83
N LEU A 113 -0.86 0.37 -20.20
CA LEU A 113 -0.83 0.24 -18.74
C LEU A 113 0.04 1.33 -18.09
N GLN A 114 1.18 1.66 -18.72
CA GLN A 114 2.00 2.82 -18.35
C GLN A 114 1.18 4.12 -18.32
N ARG A 115 0.42 4.39 -19.39
CA ARG A 115 -0.44 5.59 -19.47
C ARG A 115 -1.53 5.59 -18.41
N ALA A 116 -2.19 4.46 -18.22
CA ALA A 116 -3.23 4.31 -17.20
C ALA A 116 -2.67 4.57 -15.79
N TYR A 117 -1.49 4.01 -15.47
CA TYR A 117 -0.80 4.24 -14.20
C TYR A 117 -0.40 5.71 -14.03
N GLY A 118 0.25 6.32 -15.03
CA GLY A 118 0.70 7.71 -14.96
C GLY A 118 -0.43 8.71 -14.69
N ALA A 119 -1.62 8.46 -15.25
CA ALA A 119 -2.81 9.28 -14.99
C ALA A 119 -3.29 9.21 -13.52
N LEU A 120 -3.09 8.07 -12.85
CA LEU A 120 -3.46 7.85 -11.45
C LEU A 120 -2.38 8.33 -10.48
N ARG A 121 -1.10 8.17 -10.86
CA ARG A 121 0.08 8.45 -10.01
C ARG A 121 0.08 9.87 -9.41
N GLY A 122 -0.36 10.86 -10.17
CA GLY A 122 -0.42 12.26 -9.71
C GLY A 122 -1.30 12.48 -8.48
N LYS A 123 -2.32 11.64 -8.27
CA LYS A 123 -3.18 11.67 -7.06
C LYS A 123 -2.87 10.54 -6.08
N ALA A 124 -2.04 9.58 -6.47
CA ALA A 124 -1.79 8.39 -5.65
C ALA A 124 -1.05 8.75 -4.35
N LYS A 125 -0.12 9.72 -4.39
CA LYS A 125 0.64 10.13 -3.21
C LYS A 125 -0.22 10.57 -2.04
N GLU A 126 -1.16 11.50 -2.29
CA GLU A 126 -2.09 11.97 -1.27
C GLU A 126 -2.90 10.83 -0.69
N ASN A 127 -3.45 9.95 -1.54
CA ASN A 127 -4.22 8.79 -1.10
C ASN A 127 -3.38 7.79 -0.27
N VAL A 128 -2.13 7.55 -0.66
CA VAL A 128 -1.22 6.66 0.09
C VAL A 128 -0.86 7.29 1.42
N ALA A 129 -0.52 8.58 1.44
CA ALA A 129 -0.17 9.30 2.67
C ALA A 129 -1.32 9.27 3.70
N GLU A 130 -2.56 9.47 3.25
CA GLU A 130 -3.76 9.34 4.10
C GLU A 130 -3.93 7.94 4.68
N ALA A 131 -3.53 6.90 3.94
CA ALA A 131 -3.67 5.50 4.36
C ALA A 131 -2.56 5.03 5.32
N LEU A 132 -1.42 5.72 5.38
CA LEU A 132 -0.24 5.30 6.14
C LEU A 132 -0.49 4.94 7.62
N PRO A 133 -1.35 5.65 8.37
CA PRO A 133 -1.67 5.25 9.74
C PRO A 133 -2.26 3.83 9.81
N LYS A 134 -3.21 3.50 8.93
CA LYS A 134 -3.86 2.18 8.88
C LYS A 134 -2.91 1.12 8.31
N VAL A 135 -2.07 1.46 7.34
CA VAL A 135 -1.01 0.58 6.83
C VAL A 135 -0.04 0.22 7.96
N GLY A 136 0.44 1.21 8.71
CA GLY A 136 1.34 0.98 9.83
C GLY A 136 0.72 0.11 10.92
N ALA A 137 -0.55 0.32 11.24
CA ALA A 137 -1.27 -0.53 12.19
C ALA A 137 -1.41 -1.98 11.69
N ALA A 138 -1.69 -2.19 10.40
CA ALA A 138 -1.76 -3.53 9.81
C ALA A 138 -0.41 -4.25 9.82
N ILE A 139 0.69 -3.53 9.51
CA ILE A 139 2.05 -4.09 9.61
C ILE A 139 2.38 -4.43 11.06
N GLU A 140 2.16 -3.50 12.00
CA GLU A 140 2.46 -3.68 13.42
C GLU A 140 1.68 -4.84 14.05
N LYS A 141 0.40 -5.00 13.69
CA LYS A 141 -0.44 -6.14 14.12
C LYS A 141 0.17 -7.49 13.72
N ASN A 142 0.85 -7.53 12.59
CA ASN A 142 1.41 -8.76 12.02
C ASN A 142 2.93 -8.86 12.19
N ALA A 143 3.59 -7.93 12.90
CA ALA A 143 5.04 -7.93 13.08
C ALA A 143 5.51 -8.75 14.29
#